data_AF-A0A9E6CU92-F1
#
_entry.id   AF-A0A9E6CU92-F1
#
_cell.length_a   1.000
_cell.length_b   1.000
_cell.length_c   1.000
_cell.angle_alpha   90.00
_cell.angle_beta   90.00
_cell.angle_gamma   90.00
#
_symmetry.space_group_name_H-M   'P 1'
#
loop_
_entity.id
_entity.type
_entity.pdbx_description
1 polymer ?
#
loop_
_entity_poly.entity_id
_entity_poly.type
_entity_poly.pdbx_seq_one_letter_code
_entity_poly.pdbx_strand_id
1 'polypeptide(L)'
;MSVEKLGKKRDFFEFKSKPEKELDFIKIFGNTNPVYLEIGCGRGEFLIQKGLNLPDINFLGFELKEKRIKTILRKLDFKLHKNVRILKLFVDGNLKKYIPEKSVSKIYIIHPDPWPKRKHHKNRLINDRFIGVLSEILKPDGRLEIATDHSGYAEWIIKLFAARKDFVSEYENGYSNVPTEGHVETYFEKKKRQEGFQPIFMEFEKKSDEMDKEKLQQIYDKSLAKNCENFSDFACEYEDAYRLKKEDKCYMRSDFAVDRDRILHSGAYRRYQGKTQVFSFTNMFDEETSNRSLHTTYVSQISRTIAKILRLNIELVEAIALGHDLGHSPFGHDGEVSLSKCCVKHGIGEFHHNIQSLHIVDNISLQGKGLNLTFQVRDGIISHDGEVHDTVLQPQRDKTEKDIQNYIQSTTKGENIIWMPATLEGCVVRISDTIAYIGQDIEDAIRLNILKREDLPKDCVGFFGNTNSLIIDTLVKSVILNSYEKNFVSFDEETSFYLYKLKKFNYDRIYTDANVKKSRMIVDKSMDILFDQYLEDLEKQNLKSKIFTQFLNSKIEKYKNSFSNPEKVRDFISTMTDRYYNEEVKTYLLPGSFY
;
A
#
# COMPACT_ATOMS: atom_id res chain seq x y z
N MET A 1 5.17 -55.10 29.99
CA MET A 1 5.33 -53.78 30.64
C MET A 1 4.05 -53.51 31.42
N SER A 2 4.12 -53.17 32.71
CA SER A 2 2.93 -52.82 33.49
C SER A 2 2.22 -51.60 32.89
N VAL A 3 0.89 -51.51 33.05
CA VAL A 3 0.06 -50.39 32.56
C VAL A 3 0.59 -49.05 33.09
N GLU A 4 1.06 -49.05 34.33
CA GLU A 4 1.61 -47.89 35.03
C GLU A 4 2.91 -47.34 34.41
N LYS A 5 3.81 -48.22 33.96
CA LYS A 5 5.06 -47.82 33.27
C LYS A 5 4.79 -47.23 31.88
N LEU A 6 3.72 -47.67 31.21
CA LEU A 6 3.28 -47.12 29.93
C LEU A 6 2.63 -45.73 30.11
N GLY A 7 1.87 -45.54 31.19
CA GLY A 7 1.28 -44.24 31.57
C GLY A 7 2.33 -43.17 31.76
N LYS A 8 3.34 -43.42 32.61
CA LYS A 8 4.46 -42.47 32.84
C LYS A 8 5.21 -42.11 31.56
N LYS A 9 5.41 -43.07 30.65
CA LYS A 9 6.04 -42.80 29.35
C LYS A 9 5.17 -41.91 28.48
N ARG A 10 3.86 -42.14 28.52
CA ARG A 10 2.90 -41.34 27.77
C ARG A 10 2.94 -39.87 28.21
N ASP A 11 2.94 -39.63 29.52
CA ASP A 11 2.94 -38.27 30.07
C ASP A 11 4.21 -37.47 29.72
N PHE A 12 5.34 -38.15 29.53
CA PHE A 12 6.61 -37.51 29.18
C PHE A 12 6.81 -37.34 27.66
N PHE A 13 6.54 -38.41 26.90
CA PHE A 13 6.88 -38.45 25.47
C PHE A 13 5.74 -38.01 24.56
N GLU A 14 4.48 -38.17 24.97
CA GLU A 14 3.31 -37.80 24.16
C GLU A 14 2.71 -36.49 24.67
N PHE A 15 2.75 -35.46 23.84
CA PHE A 15 2.09 -34.20 24.16
C PHE A 15 0.66 -34.18 23.59
N LYS A 16 -0.25 -33.48 24.27
CA LYS A 16 -1.61 -33.20 23.77
C LYS A 16 -1.69 -31.72 23.40
N SER A 17 -1.72 -31.39 22.11
CA SER A 17 -1.94 -30.02 21.67
C SER A 17 -3.42 -29.62 21.83
N LYS A 18 -3.66 -28.33 22.09
CA LYS A 18 -5.00 -27.74 21.94
C LYS A 18 -5.10 -27.19 20.51
N PRO A 19 -6.24 -27.33 19.80
CA PRO A 19 -6.38 -26.98 18.38
C PRO A 19 -6.10 -25.50 18.03
N GLU A 20 -6.07 -24.62 19.02
CA GLU A 20 -6.05 -23.15 18.85
C GLU A 20 -4.78 -22.48 19.40
N LYS A 21 -3.74 -23.25 19.76
CA LYS A 21 -2.49 -22.68 20.27
C LYS A 21 -1.26 -23.30 19.60
N GLU A 22 -0.36 -22.43 19.18
CA GLU A 22 0.99 -22.79 18.78
C GLU A 22 1.74 -23.49 19.93
N LEU A 23 2.65 -24.37 19.55
CA LEU A 23 3.53 -25.09 20.46
C LEU A 23 4.68 -24.20 20.91
N ASP A 24 4.94 -24.19 22.21
CA ASP A 24 6.13 -23.58 22.80
C ASP A 24 7.22 -24.66 22.94
N PHE A 25 8.19 -24.66 22.02
CA PHE A 25 9.26 -25.65 22.01
C PHE A 25 10.16 -25.58 23.25
N ILE A 26 10.39 -24.39 23.79
CA ILE A 26 11.20 -24.21 25.00
C ILE A 26 10.52 -24.90 26.17
N LYS A 27 9.19 -24.75 26.29
CA LYS A 27 8.42 -25.43 27.33
C LYS A 27 8.33 -26.95 27.13
N ILE A 28 8.29 -27.43 25.89
CA ILE A 28 8.16 -28.86 25.56
C ILE A 28 9.46 -29.62 25.84
N PHE A 29 10.59 -29.06 25.43
CA PHE A 29 11.90 -29.71 25.52
C PHE A 29 12.73 -29.26 26.72
N GLY A 30 12.41 -28.09 27.31
CA GLY A 30 13.13 -27.52 28.45
C GLY A 30 14.46 -26.87 28.08
N ASN A 31 14.68 -26.55 26.80
CA ASN A 31 15.92 -25.98 26.27
C ASN A 31 15.65 -25.20 24.96
N THR A 32 16.69 -24.59 24.39
CA THR A 32 16.62 -23.80 23.15
C THR A 32 17.28 -24.48 21.95
N ASN A 33 17.49 -25.80 22.02
CA ASN A 33 18.17 -26.55 20.96
C ASN A 33 17.34 -26.53 19.66
N PRO A 34 17.98 -26.67 18.48
CA PRO A 34 17.28 -26.75 17.20
C PRO A 34 16.23 -27.85 17.19
N VAL A 35 15.10 -27.60 16.53
CA VAL A 35 13.97 -28.53 16.46
C VAL A 35 13.87 -29.13 15.07
N TYR A 36 13.90 -30.46 15.00
CA TYR A 36 13.69 -31.26 13.80
C TYR A 36 12.34 -31.98 13.88
N LEU A 37 11.61 -32.01 12.76
CA LEU A 37 10.31 -32.67 12.66
C LEU A 37 10.40 -33.96 11.87
N GLU A 38 9.69 -35.00 12.30
CA GLU A 38 9.43 -36.20 11.49
C GLU A 38 7.93 -36.36 11.25
N ILE A 39 7.50 -36.25 9.99
CA ILE A 39 6.10 -36.35 9.61
C ILE A 39 5.80 -37.80 9.19
N GLY A 40 5.01 -38.50 10.01
CA GLY A 40 4.63 -39.89 9.76
C GLY A 40 5.61 -40.91 10.32
N CYS A 41 5.95 -40.80 11.61
CA CYS A 41 7.04 -41.57 12.22
C CYS A 41 6.82 -43.11 12.33
N GLY A 42 5.65 -43.62 11.95
CA GLY A 42 5.47 -45.05 11.71
C GLY A 42 5.67 -45.91 12.96
N ARG A 43 6.70 -46.76 12.98
CA ARG A 43 7.07 -47.58 14.16
C ARG A 43 8.20 -46.97 15.00
N GLY A 44 8.63 -45.75 14.67
CA GLY A 44 9.54 -44.89 15.42
C GLY A 44 11.02 -45.22 15.28
N GLU A 45 11.42 -46.13 14.40
CA GLU A 45 12.84 -46.49 14.23
C GLU A 45 13.71 -45.27 13.91
N PHE A 46 13.25 -44.43 12.97
CA PHE A 46 13.93 -43.19 12.58
C PHE A 46 14.01 -42.21 13.76
N LEU A 47 12.86 -41.84 14.34
CA LEU A 47 12.80 -40.91 15.49
C LEU A 47 13.73 -41.30 16.64
N ILE A 48 13.72 -42.59 17.00
CA ILE A 48 14.47 -43.13 18.14
C ILE A 48 15.97 -43.09 17.85
N GLN A 49 16.39 -43.60 16.69
CA GLN A 49 17.81 -43.63 16.30
C GLN A 49 18.37 -42.21 16.13
N LYS A 50 17.65 -41.32 15.45
CA LYS A 50 18.09 -39.92 15.28
C LYS A 50 18.18 -39.20 16.63
N GLY A 51 17.21 -39.41 17.53
CA GLY A 51 17.25 -38.86 18.88
C GLY A 51 18.48 -39.31 19.68
N LEU A 52 18.92 -40.57 19.52
CA LEU A 52 20.14 -41.09 20.14
C LEU A 52 21.42 -40.51 19.51
N ASN A 53 21.47 -40.44 18.19
CA ASN A 53 22.66 -40.03 17.45
C ASN A 53 22.91 -38.51 17.52
N LEU A 54 21.86 -37.71 17.78
CA LEU A 54 21.90 -36.25 17.83
C LEU A 54 21.28 -35.74 19.15
N PRO A 55 21.97 -35.92 20.30
CA PRO A 55 21.42 -35.55 21.61
C PRO A 55 21.16 -34.04 21.76
N ASP A 56 21.89 -33.21 21.02
CA ASP A 56 21.77 -31.75 21.03
C ASP A 56 20.70 -31.19 20.08
N ILE A 57 19.92 -32.07 19.44
CA ILE A 57 18.81 -31.70 18.57
C ILE A 57 17.50 -32.24 19.15
N ASN A 58 16.48 -31.39 19.21
CA ASN A 58 15.14 -31.77 19.65
C ASN A 58 14.37 -32.38 18.48
N PHE A 59 13.78 -33.56 18.68
CA PHE A 59 12.98 -34.27 17.69
C PHE A 59 11.50 -34.30 18.08
N LEU A 60 10.63 -33.82 17.19
CA LEU A 60 9.19 -33.93 17.33
C LEU A 60 8.59 -34.79 16.19
N GLY A 61 8.11 -35.98 16.54
CA GLY A 61 7.49 -36.91 15.61
C GLY A 61 5.96 -36.80 15.58
N PHE A 62 5.37 -36.85 14.38
CA PHE A 62 3.91 -36.86 14.20
C PHE A 62 3.41 -38.23 13.74
N GLU A 63 2.37 -38.75 14.39
CA GLU A 63 1.70 -39.99 13.97
C GLU A 63 0.21 -39.97 14.32
N LEU A 64 -0.64 -40.51 13.44
CA LEU A 64 -2.10 -40.52 13.63
C LEU A 64 -2.56 -41.76 14.41
N LYS A 65 -1.95 -42.92 14.14
CA LYS A 65 -2.43 -44.22 14.62
C LYS A 65 -1.97 -44.49 16.04
N GLU A 66 -2.92 -44.54 16.96
CA GLU A 66 -2.69 -44.86 18.38
C GLU A 66 -1.86 -46.14 18.61
N LYS A 67 -2.11 -47.19 17.81
CA LYS A 67 -1.36 -48.46 17.91
C LYS A 67 0.15 -48.27 17.62
N ARG A 68 0.48 -47.35 16.72
CA ARG A 68 1.86 -47.02 16.35
C ARG A 68 2.54 -46.20 17.44
N ILE A 69 1.88 -45.15 17.95
CA ILE A 69 2.38 -44.37 19.11
C ILE A 69 2.70 -45.28 20.29
N LYS A 70 1.80 -46.20 20.65
CA LYS A 70 2.05 -47.22 21.70
C LYS A 70 3.28 -48.08 21.43
N THR A 71 3.59 -48.35 20.17
CA THR A 71 4.79 -49.11 19.77
C THR A 71 6.06 -48.27 19.97
N ILE A 72 6.02 -46.98 19.61
CA ILE A 72 7.15 -46.05 19.80
C ILE A 72 7.43 -45.86 21.29
N LEU A 73 6.40 -45.59 22.10
CA LEU A 73 6.52 -45.45 23.55
C LEU A 73 7.13 -46.69 24.21
N ARG A 74 6.87 -47.89 23.71
CA ARG A 74 7.48 -49.12 24.25
C ARG A 74 9.00 -49.13 24.09
N LYS A 75 9.51 -48.60 22.98
CA LYS A 75 10.94 -48.57 22.63
C LYS A 75 11.69 -47.39 23.23
N LEU A 76 11.02 -46.26 23.48
CA LEU A 76 11.66 -45.06 24.06
C LEU A 76 12.15 -45.27 25.50
N ASP A 77 13.26 -44.64 25.84
CA ASP A 77 13.86 -44.67 27.18
C ASP A 77 14.04 -43.25 27.72
N PHE A 78 13.63 -43.01 28.97
CA PHE A 78 13.65 -41.68 29.60
C PHE A 78 15.05 -41.07 29.74
N LYS A 79 16.08 -41.90 29.93
CA LYS A 79 17.45 -41.42 30.10
C LYS A 79 18.07 -41.10 28.75
N LEU A 80 17.80 -41.93 27.76
CA LEU A 80 18.46 -41.85 26.45
C LEU A 80 17.77 -40.90 25.46
N HIS A 81 16.45 -40.71 25.55
CA HIS A 81 15.67 -39.98 24.53
C HIS A 81 15.05 -38.69 25.08
N LYS A 82 15.77 -37.96 25.92
CA LYS A 82 15.26 -36.72 26.56
C LYS A 82 14.84 -35.66 25.54
N ASN A 83 15.46 -35.67 24.37
CA ASN A 83 15.24 -34.80 23.23
C ASN A 83 14.13 -35.26 22.26
N VAL A 84 13.42 -36.36 22.54
CA VAL A 84 12.36 -36.88 21.66
C VAL A 84 10.98 -36.60 22.25
N ARG A 85 10.06 -36.11 21.42
CA ARG A 85 8.63 -35.96 21.72
C ARG A 85 7.78 -36.45 20.56
N ILE A 86 6.54 -36.83 20.85
CA ILE A 86 5.56 -37.34 19.89
C ILE A 86 4.27 -36.54 20.03
N LEU A 87 3.69 -36.16 18.89
CA LEU A 87 2.37 -35.56 18.82
C LEU A 87 1.42 -36.43 18.00
N LYS A 88 0.26 -36.74 18.57
CA LYS A 88 -0.81 -37.41 17.84
C LYS A 88 -1.59 -36.40 17.01
N LEU A 89 -1.25 -36.27 15.74
CA LEU A 89 -1.85 -35.29 14.83
C LEU A 89 -1.98 -35.84 13.41
N PHE A 90 -3.08 -35.51 12.75
CA PHE A 90 -3.17 -35.63 11.29
C PHE A 90 -2.48 -34.42 10.66
N VAL A 91 -1.35 -34.66 10.00
CA VAL A 91 -0.58 -33.58 9.38
C VAL A 91 -1.16 -33.26 8.01
N ASP A 92 -1.60 -32.01 7.85
CA ASP A 92 -2.14 -31.44 6.62
C ASP A 92 -1.74 -29.95 6.52
N GLY A 93 -2.43 -29.18 5.68
CA GLY A 93 -2.21 -27.74 5.53
C GLY A 93 -2.53 -26.89 6.79
N ASN A 94 -3.05 -27.47 7.86
CA ASN A 94 -3.26 -26.79 9.15
C ASN A 94 -2.06 -26.91 10.10
N LEU A 95 -0.95 -27.56 9.70
CA LEU A 95 0.22 -27.74 10.56
C LEU A 95 0.74 -26.41 11.14
N LYS A 96 0.67 -25.32 10.36
CA LYS A 96 1.06 -23.97 10.80
C LYS A 96 0.26 -23.40 11.98
N LYS A 97 -0.92 -23.95 12.30
CA LYS A 97 -1.67 -23.54 13.50
C LYS A 97 -1.04 -24.07 14.78
N TYR A 98 -0.21 -25.11 14.66
CA TYR A 98 0.43 -25.78 15.79
C TYR A 98 1.92 -25.43 15.89
N ILE A 99 2.59 -25.18 14.76
CA ILE A 99 4.03 -24.93 14.73
C ILE A 99 4.29 -23.45 14.48
N PRO A 100 5.02 -22.76 15.37
CA PRO A 100 5.37 -21.36 15.17
C PRO A 100 6.13 -21.14 13.85
N GLU A 101 5.93 -19.99 13.20
CA GLU A 101 6.68 -19.64 11.99
C GLU A 101 8.19 -19.58 12.26
N LYS A 102 9.00 -19.95 11.25
CA LYS A 102 10.48 -19.90 11.29
C LYS A 102 11.10 -20.55 12.55
N SER A 103 10.51 -21.61 13.05
CA SER A 103 10.93 -22.25 14.31
C SER A 103 11.64 -23.58 14.11
N VAL A 104 11.50 -24.18 12.93
CA VAL A 104 12.00 -25.52 12.60
C VAL A 104 13.27 -25.45 11.75
N SER A 105 14.29 -26.21 12.12
CA SER A 105 15.56 -26.24 11.38
C SER A 105 15.61 -27.31 10.28
N LYS A 106 15.01 -28.50 10.52
CA LYS A 106 14.95 -29.57 9.52
C LYS A 106 13.64 -30.36 9.61
N ILE A 107 13.11 -30.78 8.46
CA ILE A 107 11.90 -31.59 8.38
C ILE A 107 12.20 -32.87 7.61
N TYR A 108 11.72 -34.00 8.12
CA TYR A 108 11.81 -35.32 7.50
C TYR A 108 10.42 -35.82 7.11
N ILE A 109 10.28 -36.26 5.86
CA ILE A 109 9.09 -36.94 5.34
C ILE A 109 9.53 -38.23 4.68
N ILE A 110 9.47 -39.33 5.43
CA ILE A 110 10.04 -40.62 5.03
C ILE A 110 8.93 -41.59 4.63
N HIS A 111 8.92 -41.98 3.37
CA HIS A 111 7.95 -42.88 2.71
C HIS A 111 6.48 -42.44 2.89
N PRO A 112 6.12 -41.20 2.47
CA PRO A 112 4.72 -40.75 2.47
C PRO A 112 3.86 -41.58 1.49
N ASP A 113 2.57 -41.77 1.81
CA ASP A 113 1.67 -42.56 0.96
C ASP A 113 1.56 -41.98 -0.46
N PRO A 114 1.95 -42.72 -1.51
CA PRO A 114 2.03 -42.20 -2.87
C PRO A 114 0.67 -42.06 -3.58
N TRP A 115 -0.39 -42.71 -3.07
CA TRP A 115 -1.71 -42.75 -3.69
C TRP A 115 -1.65 -42.96 -5.23
N PRO A 116 -1.23 -44.14 -5.71
CA PRO A 116 -0.78 -44.34 -7.10
C PRO A 116 -1.89 -44.18 -8.15
N LYS A 117 -3.17 -44.28 -7.76
CA LYS A 117 -4.31 -44.08 -8.67
C LYS A 117 -4.56 -42.59 -8.85
N ARG A 118 -4.58 -42.10 -10.10
CA ARG A 118 -4.80 -40.67 -10.46
C ARG A 118 -5.97 -40.02 -9.71
N LYS A 119 -7.10 -40.72 -9.58
CA LYS A 119 -8.29 -40.24 -8.84
C LYS A 119 -8.05 -39.95 -7.35
N HIS A 120 -6.98 -40.47 -6.75
CA HIS A 120 -6.62 -40.30 -5.34
C HIS A 120 -5.43 -39.35 -5.13
N HIS A 121 -4.87 -38.74 -6.19
CA HIS A 121 -3.72 -37.82 -6.05
C HIS A 121 -4.01 -36.64 -5.12
N LYS A 122 -5.27 -36.22 -4.98
CA LYS A 122 -5.71 -35.20 -4.01
C LYS A 122 -5.41 -35.54 -2.54
N ASN A 123 -5.15 -36.81 -2.24
CA ASN A 123 -4.81 -37.29 -0.90
C ASN A 123 -3.29 -37.32 -0.64
N ARG A 124 -2.45 -36.99 -1.64
CA ARG A 124 -1.00 -36.88 -1.47
C ARG A 124 -0.69 -35.76 -0.48
N LEU A 125 0.11 -36.10 0.53
CA LEU A 125 0.56 -35.14 1.54
C LEU A 125 1.35 -34.00 0.88
N ILE A 126 2.32 -34.35 0.02
CA ILE A 126 3.12 -33.37 -0.71
C ILE A 126 2.33 -32.85 -1.91
N ASN A 127 1.87 -31.62 -1.77
CA ASN A 127 1.22 -30.80 -2.78
C ASN A 127 1.65 -29.34 -2.57
N ASP A 128 1.34 -28.46 -3.52
CA ASP A 128 1.81 -27.07 -3.48
C ASP A 128 1.42 -26.32 -2.19
N ARG A 129 0.16 -26.48 -1.74
CA ARG A 129 -0.32 -25.87 -0.49
C ARG A 129 0.48 -26.35 0.72
N PHE A 130 0.78 -27.65 0.80
CA PHE A 130 1.54 -28.22 1.91
C PHE A 130 3.00 -27.77 1.89
N ILE A 131 3.62 -27.67 0.71
CA ILE A 131 5.00 -27.13 0.59
C ILE A 131 5.05 -25.67 1.09
N GLY A 132 4.03 -24.86 0.78
CA GLY A 132 3.90 -23.51 1.35
C GLY A 132 3.89 -23.49 2.88
N VAL A 133 3.20 -24.44 3.51
CA VAL A 133 3.19 -24.59 4.97
C VAL A 133 4.56 -24.98 5.52
N LEU A 134 5.29 -25.89 4.84
CA LEU A 134 6.66 -26.25 5.22
C LEU A 134 7.59 -25.04 5.13
N SER A 135 7.43 -24.22 4.08
CA SER A 135 8.18 -22.98 3.89
C SER A 135 7.95 -22.00 5.04
N GLU A 136 6.71 -21.78 5.49
CA GLU A 136 6.40 -20.86 6.60
C GLU A 136 7.05 -21.28 7.94
N ILE A 137 7.05 -22.58 8.25
CA ILE A 137 7.55 -23.08 9.56
C ILE A 137 9.07 -23.28 9.61
N LEU A 138 9.72 -23.46 8.45
CA LEU A 138 11.18 -23.60 8.36
C LEU A 138 11.88 -22.26 8.59
N LYS A 139 12.98 -22.30 9.35
CA LYS A 139 13.95 -21.20 9.46
C LYS A 139 14.54 -20.86 8.08
N PRO A 140 15.09 -19.63 7.89
CA PRO A 140 16.00 -19.37 6.79
C PRO A 140 17.09 -20.45 6.74
N ASP A 141 17.43 -20.92 5.55
CA ASP A 141 18.39 -22.01 5.30
C ASP A 141 17.99 -23.36 5.95
N GLY A 142 16.73 -23.47 6.39
CA GLY A 142 16.15 -24.69 6.92
C GLY A 142 16.03 -25.75 5.83
N ARG A 143 16.18 -27.03 6.22
CA ARG A 143 16.26 -28.15 5.26
C ARG A 143 15.03 -29.04 5.30
N LEU A 144 14.69 -29.60 4.15
CA LEU A 144 13.64 -30.58 3.99
C LEU A 144 14.21 -31.83 3.32
N GLU A 145 14.03 -32.97 3.98
CA GLU A 145 14.48 -34.27 3.49
C GLU A 145 13.28 -35.18 3.26
N ILE A 146 13.15 -35.66 2.03
CA ILE A 146 12.05 -36.53 1.60
C ILE A 146 12.62 -37.81 1.02
N ALA A 147 12.11 -38.95 1.45
CA ALA A 147 12.43 -40.25 0.87
C ALA A 147 11.16 -40.95 0.42
N THR A 148 11.19 -41.60 -0.75
CA THR A 148 10.07 -42.40 -1.26
C THR A 148 10.58 -43.57 -2.11
N ASP A 149 9.94 -44.73 -1.98
CA ASP A 149 10.19 -45.93 -2.79
C ASP A 149 9.38 -45.95 -4.10
N HIS A 150 8.57 -44.91 -4.36
CA HIS A 150 7.70 -44.82 -5.52
C HIS A 150 8.20 -43.78 -6.54
N SER A 151 8.77 -44.25 -7.66
CA SER A 151 9.35 -43.42 -8.73
C SER A 151 8.41 -42.32 -9.26
N GLY A 152 7.18 -42.68 -9.63
CA GLY A 152 6.20 -41.71 -10.12
C GLY A 152 5.74 -40.67 -9.09
N TYR A 153 5.99 -40.90 -7.78
CA TYR A 153 5.74 -39.89 -6.76
C TYR A 153 6.98 -39.03 -6.53
N ALA A 154 8.19 -39.60 -6.61
CA ALA A 154 9.43 -38.83 -6.61
C ALA A 154 9.46 -37.80 -7.74
N GLU A 155 9.16 -38.21 -8.98
CA GLU A 155 9.08 -37.30 -10.14
C GLU A 155 8.06 -36.16 -9.92
N TRP A 156 6.93 -36.48 -9.29
CA TRP A 156 5.91 -35.49 -8.96
C TRP A 156 6.41 -34.47 -7.93
N ILE A 157 7.12 -34.92 -6.90
CA ILE A 157 7.70 -34.07 -5.86
C ILE A 157 8.77 -33.17 -6.48
N ILE A 158 9.70 -33.72 -7.25
CA ILE A 158 10.77 -32.96 -7.92
C ILE A 158 10.17 -31.86 -8.79
N LYS A 159 9.15 -32.17 -9.60
CA LYS A 159 8.45 -31.17 -10.43
C LYS A 159 7.80 -30.06 -9.61
N LEU A 160 7.20 -30.39 -8.46
CA LEU A 160 6.60 -29.39 -7.58
C LEU A 160 7.66 -28.43 -7.01
N PHE A 161 8.80 -28.95 -6.54
CA PHE A 161 9.87 -28.12 -5.98
C PHE A 161 10.59 -27.31 -7.07
N ALA A 162 10.83 -27.88 -8.24
CA ALA A 162 11.45 -27.17 -9.37
C ALA A 162 10.61 -25.99 -9.89
N ALA A 163 9.28 -26.02 -9.70
CA ALA A 163 8.38 -24.92 -10.07
C ALA A 163 8.37 -23.76 -9.05
N ARG A 164 9.08 -23.89 -7.92
CA ARG A 164 9.06 -22.92 -6.83
C ARG A 164 10.39 -22.18 -6.69
N LYS A 165 10.34 -20.98 -6.12
CA LYS A 165 11.51 -20.11 -5.91
C LYS A 165 12.05 -20.14 -4.48
N ASP A 166 11.25 -20.62 -3.53
CA ASP A 166 11.55 -20.60 -2.09
C ASP A 166 12.42 -21.79 -1.63
N PHE A 167 12.63 -22.79 -2.48
CA PHE A 167 13.49 -23.93 -2.22
C PHE A 167 14.49 -24.15 -3.36
N VAL A 168 15.67 -24.68 -3.01
CA VAL A 168 16.68 -25.17 -3.94
C VAL A 168 16.96 -26.63 -3.64
N SER A 169 17.11 -27.45 -4.67
CA SER A 169 17.54 -28.84 -4.52
C SER A 169 19.05 -28.90 -4.29
N GLU A 170 19.49 -29.70 -3.33
CA GLU A 170 20.91 -30.03 -3.12
C GLU A 170 21.49 -30.90 -4.25
N TYR A 171 20.61 -31.60 -4.98
CA TYR A 171 20.99 -32.47 -6.09
C TYR A 171 20.69 -31.80 -7.44
N GLU A 172 21.62 -31.91 -8.38
CA GLU A 172 21.49 -31.36 -9.75
C GLU A 172 20.22 -31.84 -10.46
N ASN A 173 19.89 -33.13 -10.33
CA ASN A 173 18.69 -33.73 -10.94
C ASN A 173 17.45 -33.72 -10.02
N GLY A 174 17.52 -33.08 -8.85
CA GLY A 174 16.42 -33.05 -7.87
C GLY A 174 16.39 -34.22 -6.89
N TYR A 175 17.23 -35.26 -7.07
CA TYR A 175 17.24 -36.46 -6.23
C TYR A 175 18.59 -37.19 -6.22
N SER A 176 18.73 -38.13 -5.28
CA SER A 176 19.81 -39.12 -5.16
C SER A 176 19.24 -40.52 -4.96
N ASN A 177 19.90 -41.54 -5.55
CA ASN A 177 19.61 -42.96 -5.27
C ASN A 177 20.47 -43.51 -4.11
N VAL A 178 21.38 -42.68 -3.59
CA VAL A 178 22.21 -42.98 -2.43
C VAL A 178 21.59 -42.27 -1.22
N PRO A 179 21.43 -42.97 -0.08
CA PRO A 179 20.91 -42.35 1.13
C PRO A 179 21.78 -41.19 1.59
N THR A 180 21.13 -40.19 2.17
CA THR A 180 21.78 -39.07 2.88
C THR A 180 22.66 -39.59 4.02
N GLU A 181 23.70 -38.82 4.35
CA GLU A 181 24.59 -39.19 5.45
C GLU A 181 23.82 -39.33 6.77
N GLY A 182 23.99 -40.48 7.43
CA GLY A 182 23.28 -40.80 8.67
C GLY A 182 21.78 -41.12 8.48
N HIS A 183 21.32 -41.46 7.26
CA HIS A 183 19.97 -41.98 7.03
C HIS A 183 19.70 -43.21 7.91
N VAL A 184 18.49 -43.27 8.47
CA VAL A 184 18.05 -44.40 9.30
C VAL A 184 17.02 -45.20 8.52
N GLU A 185 17.39 -46.43 8.17
CA GLU A 185 16.51 -47.32 7.43
C GLU A 185 15.30 -47.76 8.28
N THR A 186 14.10 -47.40 7.83
CA THR A 186 12.85 -47.71 8.54
C THR A 186 12.40 -49.16 8.31
N TYR A 187 11.49 -49.66 9.15
CA TYR A 187 10.89 -50.99 8.95
C TYR A 187 10.19 -51.13 7.59
N PHE A 188 9.50 -50.07 7.14
CA PHE A 188 8.78 -50.09 5.86
C PHE A 188 9.75 -50.09 4.68
N GLU A 189 10.85 -49.34 4.79
CA GLU A 189 11.91 -49.30 3.80
C GLU A 189 12.60 -50.66 3.64
N LYS A 190 12.98 -51.31 4.76
CA LYS A 190 13.55 -52.68 4.73
C LYS A 190 12.65 -53.66 3.99
N LYS A 191 11.35 -53.61 4.27
CA LYS A 191 10.37 -54.48 3.61
C LYS A 191 10.30 -54.21 2.11
N LYS A 192 10.33 -52.93 1.72
CA LYS A 192 10.23 -52.52 0.31
C LYS A 192 11.49 -52.83 -0.50
N ARG A 193 12.67 -52.74 0.11
CA ARG A 193 13.92 -53.20 -0.48
C ARG A 193 13.94 -54.71 -0.71
N GLN A 194 13.39 -55.50 0.22
CA GLN A 194 13.21 -56.95 0.03
C GLN A 194 12.24 -57.27 -1.13
N GLU A 195 11.27 -56.39 -1.40
CA GLU A 195 10.37 -56.46 -2.56
C GLU A 195 11.00 -55.90 -3.85
N GLY A 196 12.28 -55.47 -3.83
CA GLY A 196 13.03 -54.98 -4.99
C GLY A 196 12.92 -53.47 -5.26
N PHE A 197 12.23 -52.71 -4.41
CA PHE A 197 12.09 -51.25 -4.56
C PHE A 197 13.26 -50.51 -3.90
N GLN A 198 13.95 -49.66 -4.66
CA GLN A 198 15.01 -48.80 -4.13
C GLN A 198 14.45 -47.41 -3.78
N PRO A 199 14.73 -46.88 -2.57
CA PRO A 199 14.35 -45.53 -2.19
C PRO A 199 15.03 -44.45 -3.04
N ILE A 200 14.28 -43.40 -3.31
CA ILE A 200 14.74 -42.15 -3.93
C ILE A 200 14.73 -41.06 -2.86
N PHE A 201 15.86 -40.38 -2.71
CA PHE A 201 16.09 -39.34 -1.71
C PHE A 201 16.09 -37.96 -2.36
N MET A 202 15.46 -36.99 -1.72
CA MET A 202 15.40 -35.60 -2.16
C MET A 202 15.71 -34.70 -0.96
N GLU A 203 16.64 -33.76 -1.13
CA GLU A 203 16.98 -32.76 -0.12
C GLU A 203 16.82 -31.36 -0.71
N PHE A 204 16.10 -30.51 0.01
CA PHE A 204 15.82 -29.13 -0.38
C PHE A 204 16.21 -28.17 0.74
N GLU A 205 16.90 -27.09 0.38
CA GLU A 205 17.24 -25.99 1.28
C GLU A 205 16.33 -24.79 1.00
N LYS A 206 15.77 -24.19 2.05
CA LYS A 206 14.93 -22.99 1.93
C LYS A 206 15.82 -21.79 1.68
N LYS A 207 15.59 -21.07 0.57
CA LYS A 207 16.31 -19.82 0.26
C LYS A 207 16.03 -18.74 1.32
N SER A 208 17.10 -18.14 1.86
CA SER A 208 16.99 -17.00 2.78
C SER A 208 16.83 -15.68 2.03
N ASP A 209 15.59 -15.19 1.94
CA ASP A 209 15.31 -13.80 1.53
C ASP A 209 15.73 -12.76 2.60
N GLU A 210 16.14 -13.19 3.80
CA GLU A 210 16.40 -12.30 4.94
C GLU A 210 17.80 -11.66 4.91
N MET A 211 18.85 -12.38 4.52
CA MET A 211 20.22 -11.84 4.50
C MET A 211 20.38 -10.73 3.44
N ASP A 212 19.66 -10.82 2.32
CA ASP A 212 19.68 -9.77 1.30
C ASP A 212 18.88 -8.54 1.74
N LYS A 213 17.79 -8.72 2.51
CA LYS A 213 17.03 -7.60 3.09
C LYS A 213 17.86 -6.80 4.09
N GLU A 214 18.61 -7.46 4.97
CA GLU A 214 19.48 -6.77 5.94
C GLU A 214 20.58 -5.95 5.24
N LYS A 215 21.21 -6.51 4.20
CA LYS A 215 22.21 -5.78 3.41
C LYS A 215 21.60 -4.56 2.71
N LEU A 216 20.41 -4.72 2.11
CA LEU A 216 19.72 -3.64 1.42
C LEU A 216 19.29 -2.53 2.40
N GLN A 217 18.82 -2.88 3.59
CA GLN A 217 18.54 -1.93 4.66
C GLN A 217 19.78 -1.12 5.02
N GLN A 218 20.93 -1.77 5.24
CA GLN A 218 22.18 -1.06 5.57
C GLN A 218 22.64 -0.11 4.47
N ILE A 219 22.46 -0.48 3.19
CA ILE A 219 22.78 0.39 2.05
C ILE A 219 21.82 1.59 2.04
N TYR A 220 20.53 1.34 2.26
CA TYR A 220 19.50 2.35 2.29
C TYR A 220 19.75 3.37 3.42
N ASP A 221 20.02 2.90 4.64
CA ASP A 221 20.26 3.77 5.80
C ASP A 221 21.49 4.67 5.59
N LYS A 222 22.57 4.13 5.00
CA LYS A 222 23.76 4.93 4.63
C LYS A 222 23.44 6.00 3.59
N SER A 223 22.61 5.65 2.59
CA SER A 223 22.17 6.60 1.57
C SER A 223 21.29 7.71 2.17
N LEU A 224 20.41 7.35 3.10
CA LEU A 224 19.50 8.29 3.76
C LEU A 224 20.26 9.26 4.66
N ALA A 225 21.20 8.77 5.48
CA ALA A 225 22.04 9.60 6.35
C ALA A 225 22.80 10.68 5.56
N LYS A 226 23.40 10.30 4.42
CA LYS A 226 24.10 11.24 3.53
C LYS A 226 23.18 12.31 2.92
N ASN A 227 21.90 11.99 2.70
CA ASN A 227 20.93 12.97 2.23
C ASN A 227 20.59 13.98 3.34
N CYS A 228 20.38 13.50 4.57
CA CYS A 228 20.11 14.36 5.74
C CYS A 228 21.25 15.35 6.01
N GLU A 229 22.52 14.93 5.90
CA GLU A 229 23.69 15.80 6.06
C GLU A 229 23.69 17.01 5.11
N ASN A 230 23.01 16.90 3.96
CA ASN A 230 22.94 17.97 2.97
C ASN A 230 21.69 18.84 3.10
N PHE A 231 20.77 18.57 4.04
CA PHE A 231 19.58 19.39 4.22
C PHE A 231 19.91 20.73 4.87
N SER A 232 19.07 21.74 4.57
CA SER A 232 19.09 23.00 5.32
C SER A 232 18.49 22.80 6.72
N ASP A 233 18.85 23.66 7.68
CA ASP A 233 18.29 23.67 9.05
C ASP A 233 16.76 23.84 9.08
N PHE A 234 16.16 24.26 7.97
CA PHE A 234 14.71 24.48 7.85
C PHE A 234 13.98 23.35 7.14
N ALA A 235 14.68 22.36 6.59
CA ALA A 235 14.06 21.21 5.95
C ALA A 235 13.32 20.34 6.98
N CYS A 236 12.32 19.60 6.50
CA CYS A 236 11.70 18.53 7.28
C CYS A 236 12.54 17.26 7.15
N GLU A 237 13.00 16.72 8.27
CA GLU A 237 13.79 15.49 8.27
C GLU A 237 12.91 14.25 8.08
N TYR A 238 13.52 13.14 7.71
CA TYR A 238 12.82 11.85 7.61
C TYR A 238 12.36 11.34 8.98
N GLU A 239 13.00 11.76 10.07
CA GLU A 239 12.66 11.36 11.43
C GLU A 239 11.41 12.07 11.97
N ASP A 240 11.10 13.26 11.43
CA ASP A 240 9.90 14.02 11.77
C ASP A 240 8.62 13.32 11.29
N ALA A 241 8.72 12.42 10.32
CA ALA A 241 7.59 11.74 9.72
C ALA A 241 6.84 10.86 10.74
N TYR A 242 5.56 11.13 10.93
CA TYR A 242 4.70 10.30 11.78
C TYR A 242 3.31 10.07 11.18
N ARG A 243 2.70 8.95 11.54
CA ARG A 243 1.37 8.50 11.08
C ARG A 243 0.41 8.36 12.26
N LEU A 244 -0.86 8.64 12.04
CA LEU A 244 -1.92 8.41 13.03
C LEU A 244 -2.00 6.93 13.43
N LYS A 245 -1.92 6.03 12.44
CA LYS A 245 -1.85 4.59 12.68
C LYS A 245 -0.42 4.12 12.45
N LYS A 246 0.21 3.62 13.51
CA LYS A 246 1.56 3.05 13.45
C LYS A 246 1.62 1.85 12.50
N GLU A 247 2.66 1.83 11.69
CA GLU A 247 2.99 0.78 10.72
C GLU A 247 4.49 0.53 10.76
N ASP A 248 4.90 -0.68 10.34
CA ASP A 248 6.32 -1.02 10.25
C ASP A 248 7.00 -0.23 9.13
N LYS A 249 8.21 0.27 9.39
CA LYS A 249 8.98 1.03 8.39
C LYS A 249 9.35 0.16 7.20
N CYS A 250 9.36 0.76 6.01
CA CYS A 250 9.83 0.09 4.80
C CYS A 250 11.35 0.04 4.78
N TYR A 251 11.94 -1.10 4.40
CA TYR A 251 13.38 -1.31 4.44
C TYR A 251 14.17 -0.69 3.27
N MET A 252 13.48 -0.02 2.35
CA MET A 252 14.06 0.54 1.11
C MET A 252 13.51 1.93 0.76
N ARG A 253 12.56 2.45 1.53
CA ARG A 253 11.85 3.70 1.22
C ARG A 253 11.54 4.45 2.50
N SER A 254 11.59 5.77 2.41
CA SER A 254 11.27 6.65 3.53
C SER A 254 9.75 6.69 3.70
N ASP A 255 9.28 7.21 4.82
CA ASP A 255 7.85 7.38 5.04
C ASP A 255 7.21 8.33 4.00
N PHE A 256 7.93 9.37 3.56
CA PHE A 256 7.48 10.28 2.51
C PHE A 256 7.48 9.62 1.12
N ALA A 257 8.48 8.79 0.80
CA ALA A 257 8.50 8.02 -0.44
C ALA A 257 7.36 6.99 -0.48
N VAL A 258 7.06 6.35 0.65
CA VAL A 258 5.89 5.47 0.79
C VAL A 258 4.60 6.23 0.55
N ASP A 259 4.47 7.45 1.09
CA ASP A 259 3.29 8.30 0.89
C ASP A 259 3.09 8.69 -0.55
N ARG A 260 4.17 9.15 -1.22
CA ARG A 260 4.17 9.44 -2.65
C ARG A 260 3.65 8.26 -3.45
N ASP A 261 4.18 7.07 -3.20
CA ASP A 261 3.81 5.86 -3.95
C ASP A 261 2.34 5.46 -3.66
N ARG A 262 1.87 5.64 -2.41
CA ARG A 262 0.45 5.41 -2.05
C ARG A 262 -0.48 6.34 -2.81
N ILE A 263 -0.13 7.62 -2.93
CA ILE A 263 -0.90 8.61 -3.69
C ILE A 263 -0.91 8.23 -5.17
N LEU A 264 0.26 7.98 -5.76
CA LEU A 264 0.43 7.64 -7.18
C LEU A 264 -0.38 6.41 -7.59
N HIS A 265 -0.41 5.37 -6.75
CA HIS A 265 -1.17 4.14 -7.02
C HIS A 265 -2.65 4.22 -6.62
N SER A 266 -3.09 5.33 -6.04
CA SER A 266 -4.48 5.52 -5.62
C SER A 266 -5.43 5.63 -6.82
N GLY A 267 -6.67 5.21 -6.62
CA GLY A 267 -7.73 5.41 -7.61
C GLY A 267 -8.06 6.89 -7.83
N ALA A 268 -7.83 7.75 -6.83
CA ALA A 268 -8.06 9.17 -6.93
C ALA A 268 -7.07 9.85 -7.88
N TYR A 269 -5.78 9.53 -7.75
CA TYR A 269 -4.74 10.06 -8.65
C TYR A 269 -4.98 9.66 -10.10
N ARG A 270 -5.37 8.40 -10.37
CA ARG A 270 -5.71 7.95 -11.73
C ARG A 270 -6.86 8.74 -12.37
N ARG A 271 -7.78 9.30 -11.56
CA ARG A 271 -8.92 10.07 -12.07
C ARG A 271 -8.54 11.50 -12.47
N TYR A 272 -7.37 12.02 -12.10
CA TYR A 272 -6.88 13.30 -12.59
C TYR A 272 -6.85 13.38 -14.11
N GLN A 273 -6.50 12.28 -14.79
CA GLN A 273 -6.45 12.23 -16.25
C GLN A 273 -7.80 12.56 -16.91
N GLY A 274 -8.91 12.36 -16.18
CA GLY A 274 -10.26 12.61 -16.68
C GLY A 274 -10.90 13.92 -16.22
N LYS A 275 -10.16 14.82 -15.53
CA LYS A 275 -10.68 16.10 -15.01
C LYS A 275 -10.01 17.29 -15.70
N THR A 276 -10.83 18.25 -16.13
CA THR A 276 -10.39 19.57 -16.60
C THR A 276 -9.75 20.38 -15.46
N GLN A 277 -8.85 21.30 -15.81
CA GLN A 277 -8.22 22.21 -14.85
C GLN A 277 -9.07 23.49 -14.69
N VAL A 278 -9.03 24.39 -15.67
CA VAL A 278 -9.72 25.70 -15.62
C VAL A 278 -10.96 25.76 -16.49
N PHE A 279 -10.90 25.22 -17.71
CA PHE A 279 -11.99 25.39 -18.67
C PHE A 279 -12.94 24.19 -18.68
N SER A 280 -14.13 24.37 -18.12
CA SER A 280 -15.22 23.41 -18.17
C SER A 280 -15.56 23.04 -19.63
N PHE A 281 -15.69 21.74 -19.93
CA PHE A 281 -16.08 21.18 -21.23
C PHE A 281 -15.06 21.28 -22.39
N THR A 282 -13.86 21.84 -22.21
CA THR A 282 -12.88 21.96 -23.31
C THR A 282 -12.30 20.63 -23.77
N ASN A 283 -12.16 19.67 -22.87
CA ASN A 283 -11.74 18.30 -23.20
C ASN A 283 -12.71 17.58 -24.18
N MET A 284 -13.89 18.16 -24.46
CA MET A 284 -14.82 17.66 -25.47
C MET A 284 -14.53 18.20 -26.88
N PHE A 285 -13.73 19.25 -27.00
CA PHE A 285 -13.47 19.97 -28.24
C PHE A 285 -11.98 20.04 -28.60
N ASP A 286 -11.07 19.89 -27.63
CA ASP A 286 -9.62 19.96 -27.84
C ASP A 286 -8.86 19.02 -26.90
N GLU A 287 -8.20 18.00 -27.46
CA GLU A 287 -7.47 16.96 -26.73
C GLU A 287 -6.14 17.44 -26.14
N GLU A 288 -5.59 18.57 -26.60
CA GLU A 288 -4.32 19.12 -26.10
C GLU A 288 -4.50 20.36 -25.20
N THR A 289 -5.70 20.58 -24.67
CA THR A 289 -5.91 21.47 -23.51
C THR A 289 -5.33 20.84 -22.25
N SER A 290 -4.78 21.64 -21.34
CA SER A 290 -4.21 21.10 -20.11
C SER A 290 -5.25 20.36 -19.27
N ASN A 291 -4.85 19.20 -18.76
CA ASN A 291 -5.61 18.45 -17.77
C ASN A 291 -4.90 18.52 -16.43
N ARG A 292 -5.64 18.19 -15.38
CA ARG A 292 -5.19 18.30 -13.99
C ARG A 292 -3.99 17.41 -13.66
N SER A 293 -3.81 16.31 -14.41
CA SER A 293 -2.62 15.45 -14.28
C SER A 293 -1.35 16.14 -14.78
N LEU A 294 -1.43 16.96 -15.84
CA LEU A 294 -0.31 17.75 -16.33
C LEU A 294 0.03 18.87 -15.35
N HIS A 295 -0.99 19.58 -14.83
CA HIS A 295 -0.81 20.57 -13.76
C HIS A 295 -0.05 20.02 -12.56
N THR A 296 -0.55 18.91 -12.01
CA THR A 296 0.07 18.21 -10.87
C THR A 296 1.54 17.85 -11.16
N THR A 297 1.84 17.47 -12.41
CA THR A 297 3.20 17.16 -12.85
C THR A 297 4.07 18.43 -12.91
N TYR A 298 3.55 19.55 -13.40
CA TYR A 298 4.25 20.83 -13.41
C TYR A 298 4.53 21.32 -12.00
N VAL A 299 3.54 21.29 -11.10
CA VAL A 299 3.71 21.66 -9.69
C VAL A 299 4.80 20.80 -9.05
N SER A 300 4.78 19.48 -9.24
CA SER A 300 5.82 18.59 -8.75
C SER A 300 7.20 18.96 -9.29
N GLN A 301 7.33 19.20 -10.60
CA GLN A 301 8.61 19.52 -11.22
C GLN A 301 9.20 20.87 -10.76
N ILE A 302 8.35 21.91 -10.69
CA ILE A 302 8.74 23.24 -10.21
C ILE A 302 9.15 23.16 -8.74
N SER A 303 8.32 22.53 -7.90
CA SER A 303 8.57 22.38 -6.47
C SER A 303 9.87 21.61 -6.20
N ARG A 304 10.12 20.52 -6.94
CA ARG A 304 11.36 19.74 -6.84
C ARG A 304 12.60 20.57 -7.23
N THR A 305 12.48 21.43 -8.24
CA THR A 305 13.57 22.31 -8.68
C THR A 305 13.93 23.31 -7.59
N ILE A 306 12.92 23.98 -7.01
CA ILE A 306 13.10 24.92 -5.90
C ILE A 306 13.66 24.18 -4.67
N ALA A 307 13.03 23.09 -4.25
CA ALA A 307 13.42 22.31 -3.08
C ALA A 307 14.85 21.78 -3.16
N LYS A 308 15.29 21.32 -4.35
CA LYS A 308 16.67 20.86 -4.57
C LYS A 308 17.69 21.97 -4.31
N ILE A 309 17.43 23.19 -4.76
CA ILE A 309 18.36 24.31 -4.59
C ILE A 309 18.32 24.83 -3.15
N LEU A 310 17.14 24.86 -2.53
CA LEU A 310 16.96 25.24 -1.13
C LEU A 310 17.40 24.14 -0.14
N ARG A 311 17.87 22.97 -0.62
CA ARG A 311 18.27 21.81 0.20
C ARG A 311 17.15 21.34 1.15
N LEU A 312 15.94 21.21 0.61
CA LEU A 312 14.75 20.72 1.31
C LEU A 312 14.45 19.26 0.97
N ASN A 313 13.50 18.66 1.70
CA ASN A 313 13.12 17.27 1.48
C ASN A 313 12.30 17.09 0.20
N ILE A 314 12.97 16.64 -0.85
CA ILE A 314 12.38 16.43 -2.19
C ILE A 314 11.25 15.40 -2.16
N GLU A 315 11.37 14.34 -1.34
CA GLU A 315 10.35 13.28 -1.27
C GLU A 315 9.07 13.78 -0.63
N LEU A 316 9.17 14.63 0.40
CA LEU A 316 8.02 15.28 1.02
C LEU A 316 7.32 16.24 0.03
N VAL A 317 8.10 17.09 -0.65
CA VAL A 317 7.58 18.02 -1.66
C VAL A 317 6.84 17.28 -2.78
N GLU A 318 7.42 16.20 -3.28
CA GLU A 318 6.82 15.38 -4.32
C GLU A 318 5.52 14.72 -3.84
N ALA A 319 5.51 14.14 -2.63
CA ALA A 319 4.30 13.54 -2.06
C ALA A 319 3.16 14.56 -1.91
N ILE A 320 3.45 15.76 -1.39
CA ILE A 320 2.47 16.84 -1.25
C ILE A 320 1.97 17.28 -2.63
N ALA A 321 2.89 17.55 -3.57
CA ALA A 321 2.52 18.01 -4.91
C ALA A 321 1.62 17.01 -5.65
N LEU A 322 1.87 15.69 -5.55
CA LEU A 322 0.98 14.70 -6.17
C LEU A 322 -0.40 14.60 -5.50
N GLY A 323 -0.48 14.94 -4.21
CA GLY A 323 -1.67 14.77 -3.39
C GLY A 323 -2.56 16.00 -3.23
N HIS A 324 -2.04 17.21 -3.48
CA HIS A 324 -2.73 18.46 -3.13
C HIS A 324 -4.13 18.55 -3.76
N ASP A 325 -4.25 18.11 -5.00
CA ASP A 325 -5.38 18.44 -5.87
C ASP A 325 -6.48 17.37 -5.95
N LEU A 326 -6.37 16.28 -5.16
CA LEU A 326 -7.13 15.03 -5.36
C LEU A 326 -8.65 15.21 -5.23
N GLY A 327 -9.07 16.22 -4.48
CA GLY A 327 -10.42 16.51 -4.03
C GLY A 327 -11.28 17.33 -4.95
N HIS A 328 -10.73 17.92 -6.02
CA HIS A 328 -11.53 18.79 -6.87
C HIS A 328 -12.71 18.07 -7.49
N SER A 329 -13.84 18.76 -7.55
CA SER A 329 -15.04 18.32 -8.25
C SER A 329 -14.80 18.20 -9.77
N PRO A 330 -15.67 17.47 -10.49
CA PRO A 330 -15.79 17.61 -11.94
C PRO A 330 -15.93 19.08 -12.35
N PHE A 331 -15.39 19.47 -13.51
CA PHE A 331 -15.43 20.84 -14.04
C PHE A 331 -14.68 21.91 -13.22
N GLY A 332 -13.66 21.53 -12.46
CA GLY A 332 -12.80 22.48 -11.75
C GLY A 332 -13.56 23.40 -10.80
N HIS A 333 -13.27 24.70 -10.85
CA HIS A 333 -13.83 25.72 -9.93
C HIS A 333 -15.34 25.89 -10.09
N ASP A 334 -15.88 25.77 -11.30
CA ASP A 334 -17.34 25.87 -11.52
C ASP A 334 -18.07 24.77 -10.76
N GLY A 335 -17.58 23.53 -10.88
CA GLY A 335 -18.14 22.40 -10.16
C GLY A 335 -17.97 22.52 -8.65
N GLU A 336 -16.90 23.15 -8.18
CA GLU A 336 -16.64 23.31 -6.75
C GLU A 336 -17.70 24.23 -6.13
N VAL A 337 -17.97 25.36 -6.80
CA VAL A 337 -19.01 26.28 -6.38
C VAL A 337 -20.40 25.63 -6.47
N SER A 338 -20.70 24.91 -7.56
CA SER A 338 -21.98 24.22 -7.71
C SER A 338 -22.19 23.13 -6.65
N LEU A 339 -21.17 22.33 -6.37
CA LEU A 339 -21.22 21.28 -5.36
C LEU A 339 -21.30 21.87 -3.94
N SER A 340 -20.61 22.97 -3.67
CA SER A 340 -20.69 23.69 -2.39
C SER A 340 -22.11 24.19 -2.11
N LYS A 341 -22.79 24.77 -3.12
CA LYS A 341 -24.22 25.15 -2.99
C LYS A 341 -25.09 23.95 -2.61
N CYS A 342 -24.87 22.79 -3.24
CA CYS A 342 -25.62 21.56 -2.92
C CYS A 342 -25.33 21.09 -1.48
N CYS A 343 -24.06 21.14 -1.06
CA CYS A 343 -23.64 20.75 0.29
C CYS A 343 -24.29 21.66 1.36
N VAL A 344 -24.33 22.97 1.13
CA VAL A 344 -25.00 23.93 2.02
C VAL A 344 -26.52 23.70 2.03
N LYS A 345 -27.16 23.51 0.86
CA LYS A 345 -28.60 23.20 0.72
C LYS A 345 -28.99 21.98 1.57
N HIS A 346 -28.13 20.96 1.61
CA HIS A 346 -28.36 19.70 2.34
C HIS A 346 -27.74 19.67 3.75
N GLY A 347 -27.28 20.81 4.27
CA GLY A 347 -26.89 20.96 5.68
C GLY A 347 -25.55 20.33 6.07
N ILE A 348 -24.66 20.05 5.12
CA ILE A 348 -23.32 19.47 5.39
C ILE A 348 -22.17 20.49 5.28
N GLY A 349 -22.52 21.78 5.13
CA GLY A 349 -21.58 22.90 5.09
C GLY A 349 -20.98 23.17 3.72
N GLU A 350 -20.01 24.07 3.66
CA GLU A 350 -19.33 24.45 2.41
C GLU A 350 -18.37 23.37 1.94
N PHE A 351 -18.35 23.15 0.63
CA PHE A 351 -17.39 22.27 -0.04
C PHE A 351 -16.14 23.06 -0.44
N HIS A 352 -14.98 22.53 -0.05
CA HIS A 352 -13.66 23.05 -0.42
C HIS A 352 -12.80 21.88 -0.92
N HIS A 353 -12.19 22.03 -2.09
CA HIS A 353 -11.44 20.96 -2.73
C HIS A 353 -10.26 20.48 -1.89
N ASN A 354 -9.55 21.36 -1.19
CA ASN A 354 -8.41 21.03 -0.34
C ASN A 354 -8.79 20.15 0.85
N ILE A 355 -9.91 20.45 1.50
CA ILE A 355 -10.51 19.61 2.55
C ILE A 355 -10.91 18.26 1.95
N GLN A 356 -11.50 18.26 0.75
CA GLN A 356 -11.90 17.03 0.08
C GLN A 356 -10.68 16.19 -0.34
N SER A 357 -9.54 16.80 -0.71
CA SER A 357 -8.29 16.10 -1.03
C SER A 357 -7.81 15.32 0.18
N LEU A 358 -7.79 15.97 1.35
CA LEU A 358 -7.44 15.31 2.61
C LEU A 358 -8.44 14.20 2.96
N HIS A 359 -9.74 14.46 2.82
CA HIS A 359 -10.79 13.46 3.07
C HIS A 359 -10.67 12.23 2.15
N ILE A 360 -10.25 12.42 0.89
CA ILE A 360 -10.02 11.32 -0.05
C ILE A 360 -8.89 10.42 0.42
N VAL A 361 -7.78 11.00 0.88
CA VAL A 361 -6.63 10.21 1.34
C VAL A 361 -6.90 9.57 2.70
N ASP A 362 -7.67 10.20 3.58
CA ASP A 362 -7.93 9.68 4.92
C ASP A 362 -9.08 8.67 4.98
N ASN A 363 -10.13 8.86 4.18
CA ASN A 363 -11.40 8.15 4.38
C ASN A 363 -11.91 7.42 3.14
N ILE A 364 -11.64 7.88 1.92
CA ILE A 364 -12.26 7.30 0.71
C ILE A 364 -11.36 6.23 0.06
N SER A 365 -10.05 6.48 0.03
CA SER A 365 -9.08 5.62 -0.64
C SER A 365 -8.98 4.22 0.00
N LEU A 366 -8.42 3.27 -0.76
CA LEU A 366 -8.31 1.85 -0.35
C LEU A 366 -9.61 1.27 0.21
N GLN A 367 -10.70 1.39 -0.57
CA GLN A 367 -12.01 0.82 -0.19
C GLN A 367 -12.56 1.39 1.12
N GLY A 368 -12.27 2.66 1.43
CA GLY A 368 -12.75 3.32 2.64
C GLY A 368 -11.84 3.14 3.87
N LYS A 369 -10.61 2.62 3.68
CA LYS A 369 -9.62 2.45 4.76
C LYS A 369 -8.73 3.69 4.97
N GLY A 370 -8.60 4.52 3.94
CA GLY A 370 -7.58 5.58 3.90
C GLY A 370 -6.20 5.05 3.50
N LEU A 371 -5.34 5.96 3.04
CA LEU A 371 -3.94 5.72 2.68
C LEU A 371 -3.01 5.77 3.90
N ASN A 372 -3.48 6.24 5.06
CA ASN A 372 -2.69 6.39 6.29
C ASN A 372 -1.37 7.13 6.03
N LEU A 373 -1.45 8.29 5.37
CA LEU A 373 -0.27 9.11 5.04
C LEU A 373 0.30 9.76 6.31
N THR A 374 1.55 10.24 6.22
CA THR A 374 2.19 11.02 7.28
C THR A 374 1.48 12.36 7.49
N PHE A 375 1.60 12.90 8.71
CA PHE A 375 1.03 14.20 9.05
C PHE A 375 1.53 15.31 8.12
N GLN A 376 2.82 15.37 7.82
CA GLN A 376 3.41 16.44 7.00
C GLN A 376 2.86 16.43 5.57
N VAL A 377 2.65 15.25 4.99
CA VAL A 377 2.01 15.13 3.67
C VAL A 377 0.54 15.56 3.75
N ARG A 378 -0.20 15.11 4.76
CA ARG A 378 -1.61 15.48 4.96
C ARG A 378 -1.79 16.99 5.17
N ASP A 379 -0.93 17.58 5.99
CA ASP A 379 -0.89 19.01 6.23
C ASP A 379 -0.56 19.79 4.96
N GLY A 380 0.46 19.37 4.21
CA GLY A 380 0.77 19.98 2.91
C GLY A 380 -0.40 19.89 1.93
N ILE A 381 -1.10 18.75 1.88
CA ILE A 381 -2.27 18.54 1.02
C ILE A 381 -3.40 19.49 1.38
N ILE A 382 -3.69 19.77 2.65
CA ILE A 382 -4.76 20.71 3.00
C ILE A 382 -4.33 22.18 2.87
N SER A 383 -3.02 22.46 2.93
CA SER A 383 -2.47 23.81 3.01
C SER A 383 -2.16 24.49 1.67
N HIS A 384 -2.43 23.84 0.54
CA HIS A 384 -2.16 24.43 -0.78
C HIS A 384 -3.18 25.51 -1.18
N ASP A 385 -4.35 25.54 -0.53
CA ASP A 385 -5.42 26.47 -0.86
C ASP A 385 -5.08 27.91 -0.46
N GLY A 386 -5.58 28.85 -1.26
CA GLY A 386 -5.38 30.28 -1.09
C GLY A 386 -4.33 30.84 -2.06
N GLU A 387 -4.79 31.79 -2.88
CA GLU A 387 -4.01 32.49 -3.89
C GLU A 387 -2.82 33.26 -3.32
N VAL A 388 -1.61 32.75 -3.54
CA VAL A 388 -0.40 33.44 -3.10
C VAL A 388 -0.06 34.56 -4.07
N HIS A 389 -0.15 35.79 -3.60
CA HIS A 389 0.59 36.93 -4.15
C HIS A 389 1.50 37.55 -3.09
N ASP A 390 1.42 37.01 -1.86
CA ASP A 390 2.15 37.48 -0.69
C ASP A 390 3.65 37.40 -0.95
N THR A 391 4.35 38.41 -0.44
CA THR A 391 5.79 38.46 -0.49
C THR A 391 6.41 37.34 0.33
N VAL A 392 5.76 36.82 1.39
CA VAL A 392 6.39 35.87 2.33
C VAL A 392 5.42 34.78 2.79
N LEU A 393 5.81 33.51 2.59
CA LEU A 393 5.18 32.31 3.13
C LEU A 393 6.07 31.69 4.21
N GLN A 394 5.64 31.76 5.47
CA GLN A 394 6.36 31.16 6.60
C GLN A 394 5.59 29.95 7.17
N PRO A 395 6.27 28.81 7.40
CA PRO A 395 5.60 27.62 7.94
C PRO A 395 5.27 27.75 9.43
N GLN A 396 4.14 27.15 9.84
CA GLN A 396 3.73 27.03 11.23
C GLN A 396 4.05 25.63 11.76
N ARG A 397 5.24 25.47 12.35
CA ARG A 397 5.83 24.17 12.70
C ARG A 397 5.12 23.42 13.83
N ASP A 398 4.50 24.12 14.78
CA ASP A 398 3.89 23.52 15.99
C ASP A 398 2.47 22.97 15.76
N LYS A 399 2.08 22.72 14.51
CA LYS A 399 0.74 22.23 14.18
C LYS A 399 0.53 20.78 14.58
N THR A 400 -0.70 20.47 14.96
CA THR A 400 -1.14 19.16 15.39
C THR A 400 -2.36 18.70 14.58
N GLU A 401 -2.72 17.43 14.72
CA GLU A 401 -3.94 16.85 14.14
C GLU A 401 -5.21 17.60 14.55
N LYS A 402 -5.21 18.18 15.76
CA LYS A 402 -6.34 18.94 16.27
C LYS A 402 -6.52 20.25 15.50
N ASP A 403 -5.42 20.86 15.07
CA ASP A 403 -5.46 22.10 14.29
C ASP A 403 -6.06 21.85 12.90
N ILE A 404 -5.71 20.73 12.26
CA ILE A 404 -6.34 20.30 11.00
C ILE A 404 -7.85 20.12 11.18
N GLN A 405 -8.27 19.45 12.26
CA GLN A 405 -9.70 19.24 12.55
C GLN A 405 -10.44 20.57 12.80
N ASN A 406 -9.84 21.48 13.55
CA ASN A 406 -10.41 22.81 13.82
C ASN A 406 -10.53 23.63 12.53
N TYR A 407 -9.52 23.59 11.66
CA TYR A 407 -9.55 24.24 10.36
C TYR A 407 -10.69 23.70 9.50
N ILE A 408 -10.78 22.37 9.34
CA ILE A 408 -11.88 21.74 8.59
C ILE A 408 -13.23 22.20 9.12
N GLN A 409 -13.43 22.13 10.44
CA GLN A 409 -14.72 22.48 11.05
C GLN A 409 -15.10 23.95 10.82
N SER A 410 -14.13 24.86 10.88
CA SER A 410 -14.38 26.30 10.79
C SER A 410 -14.59 26.73 9.33
N THR A 411 -13.74 26.24 8.42
CA THR A 411 -13.84 26.51 6.99
C THR A 411 -15.13 25.94 6.39
N THR A 412 -15.55 24.74 6.80
CA THR A 412 -16.85 24.17 6.38
C THR A 412 -18.06 24.97 6.89
N LYS A 413 -17.91 25.80 7.94
CA LYS A 413 -18.95 26.74 8.40
C LYS A 413 -18.92 28.10 7.67
N GLY A 414 -17.99 28.30 6.73
CA GLY A 414 -17.81 29.56 6.02
C GLY A 414 -16.93 30.58 6.76
N GLU A 415 -16.16 30.15 7.77
CA GLU A 415 -15.17 31.01 8.41
C GLU A 415 -13.91 31.11 7.54
N ASN A 416 -13.47 32.34 7.25
CA ASN A 416 -12.24 32.56 6.49
C ASN A 416 -11.03 32.55 7.44
N ILE A 417 -10.32 31.41 7.48
CA ILE A 417 -9.13 31.21 8.31
C ILE A 417 -7.88 31.20 7.44
N ILE A 418 -6.93 32.06 7.76
CA ILE A 418 -5.59 32.01 7.17
C ILE A 418 -4.90 30.75 7.68
N TRP A 419 -4.64 29.83 6.76
CA TRP A 419 -3.99 28.56 7.04
C TRP A 419 -2.64 28.48 6.32
N MET A 420 -1.58 28.18 7.06
CA MET A 420 -0.21 28.10 6.55
C MET A 420 0.33 26.68 6.70
N PRO A 421 1.16 26.15 5.77
CA PRO A 421 1.76 24.82 5.88
C PRO A 421 2.63 24.64 7.14
N ALA A 422 2.80 23.41 7.61
CA ALA A 422 3.62 23.08 8.77
C ALA A 422 5.12 23.06 8.44
N THR A 423 5.45 22.80 7.18
CA THR A 423 6.80 22.61 6.69
C THR A 423 7.14 23.61 5.59
N LEU A 424 8.43 23.90 5.41
CA LEU A 424 8.89 24.77 4.33
C LEU A 424 8.63 24.11 2.97
N GLU A 425 8.71 22.78 2.90
CA GLU A 425 8.30 21.97 1.75
C GLU A 425 6.85 22.21 1.34
N GLY A 426 5.93 22.31 2.30
CA GLY A 426 4.53 22.67 2.03
C GLY A 426 4.39 24.10 1.50
N CYS A 427 5.17 25.06 2.01
CA CYS A 427 5.22 26.42 1.46
C CYS A 427 5.74 26.44 0.02
N VAL A 428 6.76 25.61 -0.30
CA VAL A 428 7.27 25.47 -1.66
C VAL A 428 6.22 24.89 -2.61
N VAL A 429 5.43 23.89 -2.19
CA VAL A 429 4.35 23.38 -3.05
C VAL A 429 3.28 24.44 -3.28
N ARG A 430 2.87 25.16 -2.24
CA ARG A 430 1.85 26.23 -2.35
C ARG A 430 2.28 27.35 -3.30
N ILE A 431 3.53 27.81 -3.22
CA ILE A 431 4.02 28.84 -4.15
C ILE A 431 4.15 28.27 -5.57
N SER A 432 4.59 27.02 -5.71
CA SER A 432 4.78 26.36 -7.00
C SER A 432 3.45 26.11 -7.72
N ASP A 433 2.38 25.85 -6.98
CA ASP A 433 1.03 25.77 -7.52
C ASP A 433 0.63 27.07 -8.24
N THR A 434 0.90 28.21 -7.60
CA THR A 434 0.69 29.53 -8.20
C THR A 434 1.52 29.76 -9.47
N ILE A 435 2.79 29.34 -9.46
CA ILE A 435 3.68 29.47 -10.61
C ILE A 435 3.21 28.59 -11.77
N ALA A 436 2.72 27.38 -11.48
CA ALA A 436 2.33 26.39 -12.48
C ALA A 436 1.07 26.81 -13.26
N TYR A 437 0.05 27.35 -12.58
CA TYR A 437 -1.21 27.68 -13.27
C TYR A 437 -1.12 28.98 -14.07
N ILE A 438 -0.35 29.99 -13.61
CA ILE A 438 -0.51 31.35 -14.16
C ILE A 438 -0.19 31.45 -15.65
N GLY A 439 0.91 30.83 -16.07
CA GLY A 439 1.33 30.84 -17.46
C GLY A 439 0.59 29.79 -18.29
N GLN A 440 0.22 28.66 -17.69
CA GLN A 440 -0.55 27.62 -18.38
C GLN A 440 -1.96 28.10 -18.75
N ASP A 441 -2.64 28.80 -17.85
CA ASP A 441 -3.96 29.40 -18.09
C ASP A 441 -3.94 30.37 -19.27
N ILE A 442 -2.84 31.12 -19.42
CA ILE A 442 -2.64 32.04 -20.55
C ILE A 442 -2.50 31.27 -21.86
N GLU A 443 -1.69 30.21 -21.89
CA GLU A 443 -1.53 29.40 -23.10
C GLU A 443 -2.85 28.73 -23.51
N ASP A 444 -3.59 28.18 -22.54
CA ASP A 444 -4.90 27.56 -22.77
C ASP A 444 -5.94 28.60 -23.24
N ALA A 445 -5.97 29.79 -22.65
CA ALA A 445 -6.87 30.86 -23.07
C ALA A 445 -6.57 31.36 -24.50
N ILE A 446 -5.29 31.42 -24.88
CA ILE A 446 -4.87 31.76 -26.24
C ILE A 446 -5.32 30.68 -27.23
N ARG A 447 -5.09 29.41 -26.87
CA ARG A 447 -5.48 28.25 -27.66
C ARG A 447 -6.99 28.21 -27.92
N LEU A 448 -7.79 28.57 -26.91
CA LEU A 448 -9.25 28.67 -27.01
C LEU A 448 -9.76 29.95 -27.69
N ASN A 449 -8.86 30.80 -28.21
CA ASN A 449 -9.16 32.10 -28.81
C ASN A 449 -9.93 33.07 -27.89
N ILE A 450 -9.84 32.89 -26.56
CA ILE A 450 -10.38 33.81 -25.56
C ILE A 450 -9.46 35.04 -25.44
N LEU A 451 -8.16 34.81 -25.58
CA LEU A 451 -7.12 35.83 -25.51
C LEU A 451 -6.23 35.77 -26.76
N LYS A 452 -5.66 36.90 -27.16
CA LYS A 452 -4.51 36.94 -28.05
C LYS A 452 -3.26 37.23 -27.23
N ARG A 453 -2.10 36.73 -27.70
CA ARG A 453 -0.81 37.01 -27.04
C ARG A 453 -0.54 38.51 -26.89
N GLU A 454 -1.00 39.29 -27.86
CA GLU A 454 -0.87 40.75 -27.90
C GLU A 454 -1.73 41.47 -26.84
N ASP A 455 -2.73 40.80 -26.28
CA ASP A 455 -3.59 41.36 -25.24
C ASP A 455 -2.91 41.37 -23.86
N LEU A 456 -1.79 40.66 -23.71
CA LEU A 456 -1.05 40.62 -22.45
C LEU A 456 -0.52 42.02 -22.07
N PRO A 457 -0.55 42.38 -20.77
CA PRO A 457 -0.02 43.66 -20.32
C PRO A 457 1.46 43.84 -20.71
N LYS A 458 1.77 44.90 -21.47
CA LYS A 458 3.11 45.13 -22.05
C LYS A 458 4.22 45.19 -21.00
N ASP A 459 3.92 45.71 -19.82
CA ASP A 459 4.85 45.77 -18.70
C ASP A 459 5.08 44.40 -18.06
N CYS A 460 4.04 43.57 -17.91
CA CYS A 460 4.21 42.17 -17.50
C CYS A 460 5.04 41.38 -18.52
N VAL A 461 4.82 41.60 -19.83
CA VAL A 461 5.63 40.96 -20.89
C VAL A 461 7.07 41.47 -20.87
N GLY A 462 7.29 42.75 -20.56
CA GLY A 462 8.63 43.31 -20.39
C GLY A 462 9.39 42.72 -19.20
N PHE A 463 8.69 42.41 -18.10
CA PHE A 463 9.28 41.84 -16.89
C PHE A 463 9.46 40.32 -16.97
N PHE A 464 8.39 39.56 -17.23
CA PHE A 464 8.41 38.10 -17.23
C PHE A 464 8.82 37.48 -18.57
N GLY A 465 8.72 38.22 -19.67
CA GLY A 465 8.84 37.69 -21.03
C GLY A 465 7.51 37.26 -21.64
N ASN A 466 7.59 36.84 -22.91
CA ASN A 466 6.42 36.54 -23.74
C ASN A 466 6.16 35.05 -23.98
N THR A 467 6.67 34.16 -23.12
CA THR A 467 6.37 32.71 -23.19
C THR A 467 6.14 32.15 -21.80
N ASN A 468 5.34 31.08 -21.67
CA ASN A 468 5.13 30.39 -20.39
C ASN A 468 6.47 30.02 -19.71
N SER A 469 7.43 29.49 -20.47
CA SER A 469 8.74 29.11 -19.93
C SER A 469 9.53 30.28 -19.32
N LEU A 470 9.46 31.47 -19.91
CA LEU A 470 10.13 32.67 -19.38
C LEU A 470 9.44 33.18 -18.10
N ILE A 471 8.10 33.13 -18.07
CA ILE A 471 7.32 33.48 -16.88
C ILE A 471 7.72 32.57 -15.71
N ILE A 472 7.68 31.25 -15.93
CA ILE A 472 8.05 30.25 -14.91
C ILE A 472 9.50 30.44 -14.47
N ASP A 473 10.46 30.59 -15.40
CA ASP A 473 11.87 30.77 -15.08
C ASP A 473 12.12 32.01 -14.20
N THR A 474 11.49 33.13 -14.53
CA THR A 474 11.58 34.39 -13.76
C THR A 474 11.03 34.21 -12.35
N LEU A 475 9.84 33.61 -12.22
CA LEU A 475 9.21 33.35 -10.92
C LEU A 475 10.04 32.40 -10.05
N VAL A 476 10.52 31.29 -10.62
CA VAL A 476 11.34 30.31 -9.91
C VAL A 476 12.66 30.94 -9.44
N LYS A 477 13.32 31.75 -10.27
CA LYS A 477 14.53 32.49 -9.88
C LYS A 477 14.28 33.44 -8.73
N SER A 478 13.19 34.22 -8.79
CA SER A 478 12.79 35.10 -7.69
C SER A 478 12.61 34.32 -6.39
N VAL A 479 11.89 33.19 -6.42
CA VAL A 479 11.69 32.35 -5.23
C VAL A 479 13.01 31.86 -4.65
N ILE A 480 13.90 31.33 -5.48
CA ILE A 480 15.18 30.79 -5.02
C ILE A 480 16.05 31.88 -4.38
N LEU A 481 16.22 33.01 -5.06
CA LEU A 481 17.08 34.10 -4.59
C LEU A 481 16.59 34.69 -3.26
N ASN A 482 15.28 34.77 -3.06
CA ASN A 482 14.70 35.35 -1.87
C ASN A 482 14.49 34.35 -0.73
N SER A 483 14.57 33.04 -0.98
CA SER A 483 14.28 31.99 0.00
C SER A 483 15.50 31.15 0.42
N TYR A 484 16.64 31.27 -0.28
CA TYR A 484 17.86 30.51 0.04
C TYR A 484 18.36 30.82 1.46
N GLU A 485 18.56 29.76 2.27
CA GLU A 485 18.99 29.83 3.67
C GLU A 485 18.07 30.67 4.59
N LYS A 486 16.77 30.73 4.26
CA LYS A 486 15.75 31.39 5.09
C LYS A 486 14.68 30.41 5.55
N ASN A 487 14.02 30.76 6.65
CA ASN A 487 12.93 29.99 7.24
C ASN A 487 11.55 30.27 6.60
N PHE A 488 11.53 30.91 5.43
CA PHE A 488 10.32 31.26 4.67
C PHE A 488 10.58 31.18 3.16
N VAL A 489 9.51 31.08 2.38
CA VAL A 489 9.55 31.12 0.92
C VAL A 489 8.93 32.43 0.44
N SER A 490 9.55 33.13 -0.52
CA SER A 490 9.15 34.49 -0.88
C SER A 490 9.44 34.84 -2.32
N PHE A 491 8.65 35.74 -2.89
CA PHE A 491 9.03 36.53 -4.07
C PHE A 491 9.69 37.84 -3.62
N ASP A 492 10.49 38.46 -4.48
CA ASP A 492 10.84 39.87 -4.30
C ASP A 492 9.61 40.77 -4.56
N GLU A 493 9.68 42.02 -4.09
CA GLU A 493 8.58 42.98 -4.19
C GLU A 493 8.16 43.26 -5.64
N GLU A 494 9.12 43.35 -6.56
CA GLU A 494 8.86 43.65 -7.98
C GLU A 494 8.14 42.47 -8.65
N THR A 495 8.64 41.25 -8.42
CA THR A 495 8.02 40.01 -8.90
C THR A 495 6.61 39.84 -8.34
N SER A 496 6.41 40.07 -7.03
CA SER A 496 5.08 40.00 -6.40
C SER A 496 4.11 41.00 -7.03
N PHE A 497 4.55 42.24 -7.29
CA PHE A 497 3.75 43.28 -7.92
C PHE A 497 3.29 42.87 -9.34
N TYR A 498 4.21 42.42 -10.19
CA TYR A 498 3.87 42.00 -11.55
C TYR A 498 3.07 40.69 -11.57
N LEU A 499 3.32 39.78 -10.64
CA LEU A 499 2.54 38.54 -10.48
C LEU A 499 1.09 38.87 -10.14
N TYR A 500 0.86 39.74 -9.15
CA TYR A 500 -0.47 40.23 -8.80
C TYR A 500 -1.18 40.85 -10.01
N LYS A 501 -0.46 41.70 -10.78
CA LYS A 501 -1.02 42.32 -11.99
C LYS A 501 -1.42 41.30 -13.05
N LEU A 502 -0.56 40.30 -13.30
CA LEU A 502 -0.82 39.24 -14.27
C LEU A 502 -1.99 38.34 -13.83
N LYS A 503 -2.06 38.00 -12.55
CA LYS A 503 -3.20 37.25 -11.96
C LYS A 503 -4.51 38.00 -12.13
N LYS A 504 -4.53 39.29 -11.80
CA LYS A 504 -5.71 40.14 -11.99
C LYS A 504 -6.15 40.19 -13.45
N PHE A 505 -5.20 40.29 -14.38
CA PHE A 505 -5.49 40.22 -15.81
C PHE A 505 -6.10 38.88 -16.22
N ASN A 506 -5.55 37.75 -15.77
CA ASN A 506 -6.12 36.43 -16.04
C ASN A 506 -7.55 36.35 -15.50
N TYR A 507 -7.79 36.77 -14.26
CA TYR A 507 -9.12 36.83 -13.66
C TYR A 507 -10.12 37.62 -14.51
N ASP A 508 -9.78 38.86 -14.85
CA ASP A 508 -10.66 39.81 -15.56
C ASP A 508 -10.89 39.47 -17.04
N ARG A 509 -10.09 38.57 -17.64
CA ARG A 509 -10.20 38.24 -19.07
C ARG A 509 -10.60 36.80 -19.34
N ILE A 510 -10.15 35.87 -18.52
CA ILE A 510 -10.39 34.43 -18.70
C ILE A 510 -11.64 34.02 -17.93
N TYR A 511 -11.68 34.32 -16.64
CA TYR A 511 -12.71 33.80 -15.73
C TYR A 511 -14.04 34.55 -15.80
N THR A 512 -14.05 35.77 -16.34
CA THR A 512 -15.27 36.58 -16.51
C THR A 512 -15.92 36.46 -17.89
N ASP A 513 -15.34 35.68 -18.81
CA ASP A 513 -15.84 35.50 -20.18
C ASP A 513 -17.29 34.97 -20.22
N ALA A 514 -18.06 35.41 -21.22
CA ALA A 514 -19.47 35.09 -21.34
C ALA A 514 -19.73 33.59 -21.61
N ASN A 515 -18.83 32.91 -22.31
CA ASN A 515 -18.96 31.48 -22.58
C ASN A 515 -18.72 30.65 -21.31
N VAL A 516 -17.76 31.05 -20.48
CA VAL A 516 -17.50 30.45 -19.15
C VAL A 516 -18.74 30.57 -18.26
N LYS A 517 -19.38 31.75 -18.23
CA LYS A 517 -20.63 31.96 -17.47
C LYS A 517 -21.79 31.08 -17.95
N LYS A 518 -21.92 30.84 -19.26
CA LYS A 518 -22.99 29.98 -19.81
C LYS A 518 -22.80 28.52 -19.41
N SER A 519 -21.57 28.02 -19.44
CA SER A 519 -21.22 26.67 -18.98
C SER A 519 -21.55 26.47 -17.50
N ARG A 520 -21.23 27.47 -16.66
CA ARG A 520 -21.51 27.42 -15.22
C ARG A 520 -23.00 27.23 -14.88
N MET A 521 -23.91 27.89 -15.59
CA MET A 521 -25.36 27.71 -15.37
C MET A 521 -25.83 26.27 -15.64
N ILE A 522 -25.22 25.59 -16.61
CA ILE A 522 -25.53 24.19 -16.94
C ILE A 522 -24.98 23.28 -15.84
N VAL A 523 -23.74 23.53 -15.40
CA VAL A 523 -23.11 22.80 -14.29
C VAL A 523 -23.97 22.90 -13.03
N ASP A 524 -24.35 24.12 -12.61
CA ASP A 524 -25.20 24.37 -11.44
C ASP A 524 -26.49 23.52 -11.46
N LYS A 525 -27.24 23.56 -12.57
CA LYS A 525 -28.50 22.79 -12.69
C LYS A 525 -28.27 21.29 -12.71
N SER A 526 -27.27 20.83 -13.46
CA SER A 526 -26.98 19.40 -13.56
C SER A 526 -26.51 18.82 -12.22
N MET A 527 -25.76 19.60 -11.44
CA MET A 527 -25.21 19.18 -10.15
C MET A 527 -26.33 19.04 -9.12
N ASP A 528 -27.26 19.99 -9.08
CA ASP A 528 -28.43 19.95 -8.20
C ASP A 528 -29.29 18.70 -8.50
N ILE A 529 -29.58 18.45 -9.78
CA ILE A 529 -30.38 17.29 -10.21
C ILE A 529 -29.68 15.97 -9.85
N LEU A 530 -28.39 15.85 -10.15
CA LEU A 530 -27.65 14.61 -9.89
C LEU A 530 -27.48 14.35 -8.39
N PHE A 531 -27.24 15.41 -7.61
CA PHE A 531 -27.11 15.32 -6.15
C PHE A 531 -28.43 14.86 -5.52
N ASP A 532 -29.54 15.53 -5.84
CA ASP A 532 -30.87 15.19 -5.32
C ASP A 532 -31.26 13.75 -5.72
N GLN A 533 -30.95 13.33 -6.95
CA GLN A 533 -31.26 11.98 -7.43
C GLN A 533 -30.49 10.89 -6.69
N TYR A 534 -29.18 11.06 -6.46
CA TYR A 534 -28.41 10.07 -5.70
C TYR A 534 -28.77 10.07 -4.23
N LEU A 535 -29.15 11.22 -3.66
CA LEU A 535 -29.65 11.28 -2.29
C LEU A 535 -30.94 10.46 -2.16
N GLU A 536 -31.88 10.65 -3.08
CA GLU A 536 -33.12 9.86 -3.14
C GLU A 536 -32.84 8.36 -3.33
N ASP A 537 -31.87 8.00 -4.18
CA ASP A 537 -31.44 6.60 -4.35
C ASP A 537 -30.91 5.99 -3.04
N LEU A 538 -30.15 6.75 -2.24
CA LEU A 538 -29.68 6.29 -0.93
C LEU A 538 -30.83 6.12 0.07
N GLU A 539 -31.75 7.07 0.12
CA GLU A 539 -32.91 7.04 1.02
C GLU A 539 -33.86 5.89 0.69
N LYS A 540 -34.10 5.63 -0.60
CA LYS A 540 -34.93 4.52 -1.09
C LYS A 540 -34.19 3.18 -1.14
N GLN A 541 -32.89 3.16 -0.81
CA GLN A 541 -32.02 1.99 -0.92
C GLN A 541 -32.07 1.33 -2.32
N ASN A 542 -32.00 2.15 -3.37
CA ASN A 542 -31.96 1.67 -4.75
C ASN A 542 -30.60 1.01 -5.06
N LEU A 543 -30.45 -0.27 -4.70
CA LEU A 543 -29.19 -1.02 -4.82
C LEU A 543 -28.68 -1.15 -6.27
N LYS A 544 -29.49 -0.84 -7.27
CA LYS A 544 -29.10 -0.81 -8.69
C LYS A 544 -28.38 0.49 -9.08
N SER A 545 -28.53 1.56 -8.29
CA SER A 545 -27.90 2.85 -8.57
C SER A 545 -26.37 2.73 -8.55
N LYS A 546 -25.70 3.56 -9.36
CA LYS A 546 -24.24 3.51 -9.50
C LYS A 546 -23.51 3.93 -8.23
N ILE A 547 -24.12 4.77 -7.39
CA ILE A 547 -23.58 5.11 -6.08
C ILE A 547 -23.42 3.86 -5.19
N PHE A 548 -24.30 2.87 -5.29
CA PHE A 548 -24.12 1.59 -4.60
C PHE A 548 -23.12 0.70 -5.33
N THR A 549 -23.38 0.41 -6.60
CA THR A 549 -22.65 -0.64 -7.33
C THR A 549 -21.18 -0.28 -7.56
N GLN A 550 -20.85 0.99 -7.81
CA GLN A 550 -19.51 1.42 -8.19
C GLN A 550 -18.76 2.12 -7.05
N PHE A 551 -19.46 2.63 -6.04
CA PHE A 551 -18.85 3.35 -4.92
C PHE A 551 -19.05 2.63 -3.59
N LEU A 552 -20.24 2.63 -3.01
CA LEU A 552 -20.48 2.17 -1.63
C LEU A 552 -20.28 0.67 -1.42
N ASN A 553 -20.64 -0.19 -2.36
CA ASN A 553 -20.49 -1.65 -2.21
C ASN A 553 -19.03 -2.08 -2.05
N SER A 554 -18.11 -1.30 -2.63
CA SER A 554 -16.67 -1.53 -2.47
C SER A 554 -16.12 -1.06 -1.13
N LYS A 555 -16.86 -0.26 -0.35
CA LYS A 555 -16.37 0.35 0.89
C LYS A 555 -16.55 -0.57 2.10
N ILE A 556 -15.65 -0.45 3.06
CA ILE A 556 -15.77 -1.10 4.37
C ILE A 556 -16.93 -0.50 5.19
N GLU A 557 -17.47 -1.30 6.11
CA GLU A 557 -18.60 -0.89 6.98
C GLU A 557 -18.29 0.36 7.82
N LYS A 558 -17.04 0.55 8.25
CA LYS A 558 -16.63 1.76 8.97
C LYS A 558 -16.97 3.02 8.17
N TYR A 559 -16.58 3.08 6.89
CA TYR A 559 -16.88 4.23 6.05
C TYR A 559 -18.39 4.42 5.86
N LYS A 560 -19.13 3.33 5.59
CA LYS A 560 -20.58 3.41 5.38
C LYS A 560 -21.34 3.96 6.59
N ASN A 561 -20.85 3.72 7.80
CA ASN A 561 -21.49 4.15 9.03
C ASN A 561 -20.97 5.48 9.57
N SER A 562 -19.80 5.94 9.10
CA SER A 562 -19.16 7.17 9.56
C SER A 562 -19.72 8.45 8.94
N PHE A 563 -20.35 8.37 7.76
CA PHE A 563 -20.80 9.54 7.01
C PHE A 563 -22.30 9.51 6.74
N SER A 564 -22.93 10.68 6.76
CA SER A 564 -24.33 10.90 6.41
C SER A 564 -24.58 10.63 4.91
N ASN A 565 -25.85 10.51 4.52
CA ASN A 565 -26.20 10.29 3.11
C ASN A 565 -25.76 11.44 2.20
N PRO A 566 -25.97 12.73 2.55
CA PRO A 566 -25.47 13.84 1.73
C PRO A 566 -23.94 13.86 1.59
N GLU A 567 -23.19 13.52 2.65
CA GLU A 567 -21.72 13.41 2.57
C GLU A 567 -21.28 12.30 1.61
N LYS A 568 -21.96 11.15 1.63
CA LYS A 568 -21.67 10.05 0.69
C LYS A 568 -21.95 10.45 -0.76
N VAL A 569 -23.00 11.25 -1.00
CA VAL A 569 -23.31 11.77 -2.34
C VAL A 569 -22.25 12.75 -2.80
N ARG A 570 -21.87 13.72 -1.95
CA ARG A 570 -20.75 14.64 -2.20
C ARG A 570 -19.46 13.89 -2.52
N ASP A 571 -19.12 12.88 -1.74
CA ASP A 571 -17.93 12.05 -1.95
C ASP A 571 -17.98 11.30 -3.28
N PHE A 572 -19.14 10.76 -3.64
CA PHE A 572 -19.30 10.07 -4.92
C PHE A 572 -19.12 11.04 -6.10
N ILE A 573 -19.84 12.16 -6.09
CA ILE A 573 -19.81 13.16 -7.16
C ILE A 573 -18.41 13.79 -7.30
N SER A 574 -17.79 14.23 -6.21
CA SER A 574 -16.44 14.83 -6.25
C SER A 574 -15.39 13.87 -6.83
N THR A 575 -15.57 12.55 -6.68
CA THR A 575 -14.66 11.57 -7.26
C THR A 575 -14.90 11.26 -8.73
N MET A 576 -15.97 11.75 -9.36
CA MET A 576 -16.25 11.50 -10.78
C MET A 576 -15.24 12.22 -11.69
N THR A 577 -15.04 11.69 -12.89
CA THR A 577 -14.39 12.43 -13.98
C THR A 577 -15.43 13.23 -14.75
N ASP A 578 -15.02 14.25 -15.51
CA ASP A 578 -15.96 15.10 -16.25
C ASP A 578 -16.77 14.27 -17.26
N ARG A 579 -16.09 13.34 -17.94
CA ARG A 579 -16.74 12.40 -18.87
C ARG A 579 -17.77 11.52 -18.15
N TYR A 580 -17.40 10.92 -17.02
CA TYR A 580 -18.30 10.04 -16.29
C TYR A 580 -19.53 10.81 -15.79
N TYR A 581 -19.30 11.98 -15.20
CA TYR A 581 -20.36 12.86 -14.75
C TYR A 581 -21.34 13.21 -15.87
N ASN A 582 -20.84 13.58 -17.06
CA ASN A 582 -21.68 13.90 -18.21
C ASN A 582 -22.54 12.72 -18.67
N GLU A 583 -22.03 11.49 -18.62
CA GLU A 583 -22.81 10.29 -18.95
C GLU A 583 -23.90 9.99 -17.91
N GLU A 584 -23.62 10.24 -16.62
CA GLU A 584 -24.65 10.13 -15.57
C GLU A 584 -25.76 11.15 -15.78
N VAL A 585 -25.41 12.41 -15.99
CA VAL A 585 -26.37 13.48 -16.25
C VAL A 585 -27.24 13.16 -17.46
N LYS A 586 -26.68 12.65 -18.56
CA LYS A 586 -27.47 12.20 -19.72
C LYS A 586 -28.45 11.09 -19.35
N THR A 587 -28.00 10.10 -18.58
CA THR A 587 -28.83 8.95 -18.17
C THR A 587 -30.07 9.40 -17.37
N TYR A 588 -29.92 10.39 -16.50
CA TYR A 588 -31.02 10.89 -15.66
C TYR A 588 -31.86 11.99 -16.31
N LEU A 589 -31.28 12.84 -17.16
CA LEU A 589 -32.01 13.92 -17.86
C LEU A 589 -32.74 13.44 -19.12
N LEU A 590 -32.27 12.38 -19.78
CA LEU A 590 -32.89 11.82 -20.98
C LEU A 590 -33.57 10.50 -20.61
N PRO A 591 -34.88 10.50 -20.28
CA PRO A 591 -35.61 9.27 -20.05
C PRO A 591 -35.71 8.50 -21.37
N GLY A 592 -34.80 7.54 -21.58
CA GLY A 592 -34.86 6.62 -22.72
C GLY A 592 -33.54 6.44 -23.47
N SER A 593 -32.62 5.68 -22.89
CA SER A 593 -31.75 4.81 -23.69
C SER A 593 -31.89 3.39 -23.16
N PHE A 594 -33.00 2.75 -23.51
CA PHE A 594 -33.03 1.30 -23.61
C PHE A 594 -32.08 0.91 -24.75
N TYR A 595 -30.87 0.48 -24.40
CA TYR A 595 -30.05 -0.36 -25.25
C TYR A 595 -29.46 -1.49 -24.42
#